data_AF-A0A0S3TAB2-F1
#
_entry.id   AF-A0A0S3TAB2-F1
#
_cell.length_a   1.000
_cell.length_b   1.000
_cell.length_c   1.000
_cell.angle_alpha   90.00
_cell.angle_beta   90.00
_cell.angle_gamma   90.00
#
_symmetry.space_group_name_H-M   'P 1'
#
loop_
_entity.id
_entity.type
_entity.pdbx_description
1 polymer ?
#
loop_
_entity_poly.entity_id
_entity_poly.type
_entity_poly.pdbx_seq_one_letter_code
_entity_poly.pdbx_strand_id
1 'polypeptide(L)' 'MELKPKRTEAERLSYGIHRKGLRDRKMRLSLNVARRFFGLQDMLGFDKASNTVEWLLNQAKAEINRLAKEKKK' A
#
# COMPACT_ATOMS: atom_id res chain seq x y z
N MET A 1 13.40 4.55 -40.79
CA MET A 1 12.16 4.15 -40.10
C MET A 1 12.56 3.44 -38.81
N GLU A 2 12.55 4.16 -37.70
CA GLU A 2 13.05 3.63 -36.43
C GLU A 2 12.05 2.65 -35.81
N LEU A 3 12.51 1.41 -35.62
CA LEU A 3 11.76 0.33 -34.97
C LEU A 3 11.61 0.67 -33.48
N LYS A 4 10.39 1.02 -33.04
CA LYS A 4 10.09 1.17 -31.61
C LYS A 4 10.11 -0.20 -30.92
N PRO A 5 10.78 -0.34 -29.75
CA PRO A 5 10.92 -1.63 -29.09
C PRO A 5 9.57 -2.16 -28.57
N LYS A 6 9.38 -3.49 -28.65
CA LYS A 6 8.21 -4.19 -28.12
C LYS A 6 8.22 -4.16 -26.58
N ARG A 7 7.23 -3.50 -25.98
CA ARG A 7 7.02 -3.43 -24.52
C ARG A 7 7.02 -4.83 -23.88
N THR A 8 7.74 -4.96 -22.76
CA THR A 8 7.87 -6.22 -22.01
C THR A 8 6.63 -6.50 -21.16
N GLU A 9 6.36 -7.78 -20.87
CA GLU A 9 5.17 -8.25 -20.16
C GLU A 9 5.07 -7.71 -18.72
N ALA A 10 6.20 -7.38 -18.10
CA ALA A 10 6.29 -6.75 -16.78
C ALA A 10 5.63 -5.36 -16.73
N GLU A 11 5.66 -4.59 -17.82
CA GLU A 11 4.97 -3.29 -17.90
C GLU A 11 3.45 -3.45 -18.04
N ARG A 12 2.98 -4.55 -18.64
CA ARG A 12 1.54 -4.82 -18.80
C ARG A 12 0.85 -5.14 -17.47
N LEU A 13 1.54 -5.82 -16.55
CA LEU A 13 1.01 -6.14 -15.22
C LEU A 13 1.00 -4.93 -14.25
N SER A 14 1.73 -3.86 -14.59
CA SER A 14 1.72 -2.60 -13.84
C SER A 14 0.44 -1.77 -14.07
N TYR A 15 -0.25 -1.97 -15.20
CA TYR A 15 -1.42 -1.19 -15.62
C TYR A 15 -2.75 -1.70 -15.02
N GLY A 16 -2.73 -2.13 -13.74
CA GLY A 16 -3.94 -2.37 -12.97
C GLY A 16 -4.52 -1.04 -12.47
N ILE A 17 -5.25 -0.33 -13.33
CA ILE A 17 -5.81 1.00 -13.08
C ILE A 17 -6.96 0.90 -12.07
N HIS A 18 -6.67 1.27 -10.81
CA HIS A 18 -7.75 1.70 -9.91
C HIS A 18 -8.31 3.02 -10.46
N ARG A 19 -9.64 3.22 -10.35
CA ARG A 19 -10.44 4.32 -10.95
C ARG A 19 -10.02 5.78 -10.63
N LYS A 20 -8.80 6.02 -10.13
CA LYS A 20 -8.28 7.34 -9.72
C LYS A 20 -6.80 7.57 -10.15
N GLY A 21 -6.36 6.94 -11.24
CA GLY A 21 -5.04 7.13 -11.87
C GLY A 21 -3.97 6.12 -11.45
N LEU A 22 -2.82 6.14 -12.14
CA LEU A 22 -1.61 5.39 -11.78
C LEU A 22 -1.09 5.91 -10.43
N ARG A 23 -1.63 5.37 -9.33
CA ARG A 23 -1.08 5.63 -8.00
C ARG A 23 0.16 4.78 -7.80
N ASP A 24 1.25 5.43 -7.42
CA ASP A 24 2.42 4.74 -6.93
C ASP A 24 2.02 3.90 -5.70
N ARG A 25 2.32 2.60 -5.76
CA ARG A 25 1.96 1.63 -4.72
C ARG A 25 3.03 1.58 -3.61
N LYS A 26 4.12 2.35 -3.71
CA LYS A 26 5.17 2.42 -2.70
C LYS A 26 4.81 3.49 -1.68
N MET A 27 4.85 3.12 -0.41
CA MET A 27 4.65 4.07 0.68
C MET A 27 6.00 4.62 1.14
N ARG A 28 6.15 5.94 1.16
CA ARG A 28 7.32 6.60 1.73
C ARG A 28 7.08 6.86 3.21
N LEU A 29 7.68 6.03 4.06
CA LEU A 29 7.59 6.16 5.52
C LEU A 29 8.71 7.06 6.04
N SER A 30 8.44 7.84 7.09
CA SER A 30 9.50 8.55 7.81
C SER A 30 10.35 7.54 8.60
N LEU A 31 11.61 7.89 8.89
CA LEU A 31 12.56 6.98 9.54
C LEU A 31 12.01 6.38 10.84
N ASN A 32 11.37 7.21 11.67
CA ASN A 32 10.79 6.77 12.95
C ASN A 32 9.62 5.80 12.76
N VAL A 33 8.76 6.05 11.76
CA VAL A 33 7.62 5.18 11.45
C VAL A 33 8.11 3.87 10.83
N ALA A 34 9.09 3.94 9.93
CA ALA A 34 9.70 2.76 9.31
C ALA A 34 10.29 1.81 10.35
N ARG A 35 11.01 2.33 11.36
CA ARG A 35 11.58 1.49 12.43
C ARG A 35 10.49 0.72 13.19
N ARG A 36 9.40 1.39 13.58
CA ARG A 36 8.28 0.76 14.28
C ARG A 36 7.54 -0.24 13.38
N PHE A 37 7.38 0.10 12.10
CA PHE A 37 6.71 -0.72 11.12
C PHE A 37 7.45 -2.03 10.85
N PHE A 38 8.77 -1.97 10.63
CA PHE A 38 9.57 -3.18 10.42
C PHE A 38 9.68 -4.03 11.69
N GLY A 39 9.77 -3.41 12.87
CA GLY A 39 9.69 -4.16 14.14
C GLY A 39 8.36 -4.90 14.31
N LEU A 40 7.25 -4.27 13.91
CA LEU A 40 5.94 -4.92 13.89
C LEU A 40 5.87 -6.05 12.85
N GLN A 41 6.45 -5.85 11.67
CA GLN A 41 6.51 -6.88 10.63
C GLN A 41 7.25 -8.13 11.11
N ASP A 42 8.39 -7.95 11.77
CA ASP A 42 9.20 -9.03 12.34
C ASP A 42 8.45 -9.76 13.46
N MET A 43 7.83 -9.02 14.38
CA MET A 43 7.03 -9.58 15.47
C MET A 43 5.82 -10.40 14.98
N LEU A 44 5.19 -9.97 13.89
CA LEU A 44 4.07 -10.69 13.28
C LEU A 44 4.51 -11.83 12.35
N GLY A 45 5.82 -11.96 12.07
CA GLY A 45 6.36 -12.97 11.16
C GLY A 45 5.91 -12.79 9.71
N PHE A 46 5.62 -11.56 9.28
CA PHE A 46 5.15 -11.29 7.92
C PHE A 46 6.30 -11.13 6.92
N ASP A 47 6.26 -11.93 5.86
CA ASP A 47 7.19 -11.84 4.73
C ASP A 47 7.02 -10.53 3.92
N LYS A 48 5.76 -10.05 3.80
CA LYS A 48 5.42 -8.89 2.98
C LYS A 48 4.89 -7.75 3.84
N ALA A 49 5.43 -6.54 3.62
CA ALA A 49 4.95 -5.30 4.25
C ALA A 49 3.45 -5.04 4.00
N SER A 50 2.91 -5.46 2.86
CA SER A 50 1.48 -5.33 2.56
C SER A 50 0.59 -6.02 3.59
N ASN A 51 1.01 -7.17 4.13
CA ASN A 51 0.26 -7.93 5.12
C ASN A 51 0.26 -7.20 6.48
N THR A 52 1.40 -6.59 6.85
CA THR A 52 1.49 -5.74 8.04
C THR A 52 0.53 -4.56 7.96
N VAL A 53 0.43 -3.93 6.78
CA VAL A 53 -0.50 -2.81 6.56
C VAL A 53 -1.95 -3.29 6.64
N GLU A 54 -2.29 -4.43 6.05
CA GLU A 54 -3.63 -5.01 6.14
C GLU A 54 -4.01 -5.30 7.60
N TRP A 55 -3.08 -5.87 8.37
CA TRP A 55 -3.28 -6.11 9.80
C TRP A 55 -3.52 -4.80 10.57
N LEU A 56 -2.71 -3.76 10.31
CA LEU A 56 -2.89 -2.45 10.93
C LEU A 56 -4.26 -1.85 10.61
N LEU A 57 -4.72 -1.95 9.37
CA LEU A 57 -6.04 -1.46 8.95
C LEU A 57 -7.18 -2.26 9.62
N ASN A 58 -7.01 -3.57 9.79
CA ASN A 58 -7.98 -4.40 10.50
C ASN A 58 -8.08 -4.04 11.98
N GLN A 59 -6.95 -3.81 12.66
CA GLN A 59 -6.93 -3.35 14.06
C GLN A 59 -7.55 -1.95 14.21
N ALA A 60 -7.24 -1.04 13.29
CA ALA A 60 -7.77 0.33 13.31
C ALA A 60 -9.21 0.44 12.79
N LYS A 61 -9.84 -0.65 12.31
CA LYS A 61 -11.15 -0.63 11.65
C LYS A 61 -12.26 -0.03 12.52
N ALA A 62 -12.25 -0.32 13.82
CA ALA A 62 -13.22 0.23 14.76
C ALA A 62 -13.11 1.77 14.86
N GLU A 63 -11.89 2.28 14.99
CA GLU A 63 -11.61 3.71 15.09
C GLU A 63 -11.88 4.43 13.76
N ILE A 64 -11.50 3.83 12.63
CA ILE A 64 -11.81 4.34 11.30
C ILE A 64 -13.33 4.45 11.09
N ASN A 65 -14.08 3.43 11.50
CA ASN A 65 -15.54 3.44 11.40
C ASN A 65 -16.17 4.52 12.30
N ARG A 66 -15.61 4.74 13.50
CA ARG A 66 -16.03 5.82 14.38
C ARG A 66 -15.79 7.19 13.74
N LEU A 67 -14.57 7.45 13.28
CA LEU A 67 -14.20 8.71 12.61
C LEU A 67 -15.02 8.97 11.35
N ALA A 68 -15.31 7.93 10.57
CA ALA A 68 -16.14 8.03 9.37
C ALA A 68 -17.60 8.42 9.68
N LYS A 69 -18.12 8.03 10.86
CA LYS A 69 -19.44 8.46 11.34
C LYS A 69 -19.41 9.90 11.83
N GLU A 70 -18.36 10.30 12.54
CA GLU A 70 -18.20 11.68 13.05
C GLU A 70 -18.05 12.71 11.91
N LYS A 71 -17.33 12.37 10.83
CA LYS A 71 -17.18 13.26 9.66
C LYS A 71 -18.42 13.42 8.79
N LYS A 72 -19.46 12.60 8.99
CA LYS A 72 -20.73 12.68 8.26
C LYS A 72 -21.79 13.54 8.97
N LYS A 73 -21.47 14.06 10.15
CA LYS A 73 -22.32 14.95 10.94
C LYS A 73 -21.91 16.40 10.69
#